data_AF-A0A497C2Z1-F1
#
_entry.id   AF-A0A497C2Z1-F1
#
_cell.length_a   1.000
_cell.length_b   1.000
_cell.length_c   1.000
_cell.angle_alpha   90.00
_cell.angle_beta   90.00
_cell.angle_gamma   90.00
#
_symmetry.space_group_name_H-M   'P 1'
#
loop_
_entity.id
_entity.type
_entity.pdbx_description
1 polymer ?
#
loop_
_entity_poly.entity_id
_entity_poly.type
_entity_poly.pdbx_seq_one_letter_code
_entity_poly.pdbx_strand_id
1 'polypeptide(L)'
;MTLQPNYINYVVVGQEDGHVDYILGDELVYYSERYGKTKTVPKGYVSDGASGATDINGSWSWWVHDHICEVPYWDDKTPIKSWEAAQVLKDIMKGESKKMTGHRKALRRTRSTSWRWATFLFGCKKTRKNGWI
;
A
#
# COMPACT_ATOMS: atom_id res chain seq x y z
N MET A 1 -11.54 1.39 11.30
CA MET A 1 -10.28 1.85 10.68
C MET A 1 -10.11 3.33 10.92
N THR A 2 -9.29 3.70 11.89
CA THR A 2 -8.94 5.10 12.18
C THR A 2 -7.68 5.44 11.38
N LEU A 3 -7.85 5.86 10.13
CA LEU A 3 -6.74 6.49 9.40
C LEU A 3 -6.49 7.86 10.04
N GLN A 4 -5.38 8.00 10.75
CA GLN A 4 -4.88 9.29 11.25
C GLN A 4 -5.04 10.34 10.13
N PRO A 5 -5.64 11.50 10.43
CA PRO A 5 -5.94 12.51 9.42
C PRO A 5 -4.71 13.39 9.21
N ASN A 6 -3.63 12.88 8.64
CA ASN A 6 -2.47 13.71 8.32
C ASN A 6 -1.95 13.33 6.94
N TYR A 7 -1.69 14.36 6.13
CA TYR A 7 -1.01 14.25 4.86
C TYR A 7 0.24 13.38 5.04
N ILE A 8 0.43 12.38 4.18
CA ILE A 8 1.69 11.64 4.17
C ILE A 8 2.76 12.65 3.79
N ASN A 9 3.70 12.89 4.69
CA ASN A 9 4.88 13.67 4.35
C ASN A 9 5.79 12.78 3.50
N TYR A 10 6.12 13.21 2.29
CA TYR A 10 7.07 12.53 1.43
C TYR A 10 7.82 13.54 0.57
N VAL A 11 9.01 13.16 0.14
CA VAL A 11 9.83 13.91 -0.81
C VAL A 11 9.74 13.22 -2.17
N VAL A 12 9.58 14.00 -3.23
CA VAL A 12 9.61 13.51 -4.61
C VAL A 12 11.02 13.69 -5.13
N VAL A 13 11.64 12.62 -5.61
CA VAL A 13 12.99 12.62 -6.18
C VAL A 13 12.90 12.26 -7.66
N GLY A 14 13.26 13.20 -8.52
CA GLY A 14 13.41 12.94 -9.95
C GLY A 14 14.75 12.27 -10.22
N GLN A 15 14.72 11.16 -10.95
CA GLN A 15 15.90 10.45 -11.43
C GLN A 15 16.32 10.97 -12.81
N GLU A 16 17.59 10.78 -13.17
CA GLU A 16 18.14 11.25 -14.46
C GLU A 16 17.48 10.61 -15.69
N ASP A 17 16.91 9.42 -15.52
CA ASP A 17 16.17 8.67 -16.56
C ASP A 17 14.70 9.13 -16.71
N GLY A 18 14.28 10.14 -15.93
CA GLY A 18 12.90 10.63 -15.90
C GLY A 18 11.97 9.84 -14.99
N HIS A 19 12.48 8.83 -14.26
CA HIS A 19 11.74 8.16 -13.21
C HIS A 19 11.50 9.09 -12.00
N VAL A 20 10.46 8.80 -11.23
CA VAL A 20 10.13 9.55 -10.02
C VAL A 20 10.03 8.57 -8.86
N ASP A 21 10.85 8.80 -7.85
CA ASP A 21 10.78 8.09 -6.58
C ASP A 21 10.10 8.95 -5.52
N TYR A 22 9.45 8.28 -4.57
CA TYR A 22 8.85 8.90 -3.41
C TYR A 22 9.59 8.41 -2.17
N ILE A 23 10.07 9.34 -1.34
CA ILE A 23 10.74 9.03 -0.07
C ILE A 23 9.83 9.41 1.08
N LEU A 24 9.46 8.42 1.90
CA LEU A 24 8.58 8.61 3.04
C LEU A 24 9.24 9.50 4.11
N GLY A 25 8.63 10.63 4.45
CA GLY A 25 9.19 11.62 5.38
C GLY A 25 9.03 11.26 6.85
N ASP A 26 8.02 10.47 7.19
CA ASP A 26 7.68 10.03 8.56
C ASP A 26 7.35 8.54 8.59
N GLU A 27 7.53 7.90 9.74
CA GLU A 27 7.13 6.50 9.90
C GLU A 27 5.62 6.34 9.69
N LEU A 28 5.23 5.32 8.92
CA LEU A 28 3.84 4.97 8.69
C LEU A 28 3.52 3.64 9.37
N VAL A 29 2.61 3.68 10.35
CA VAL A 29 2.16 2.51 11.09
C VAL A 29 0.75 2.13 10.64
N TYR A 30 0.64 1.04 9.88
CA TYR A 30 -0.65 0.51 9.42
C TYR A 30 -1.10 -0.64 10.32
N TYR A 31 -2.30 -0.51 10.91
CA TYR A 31 -2.96 -1.60 11.61
C TYR A 31 -4.04 -2.25 10.74
N SER A 32 -3.91 -3.56 10.51
CA SER A 32 -4.90 -4.37 9.79
C SER A 32 -5.96 -4.92 10.74
N GLU A 33 -7.16 -4.33 10.74
CA GLU A 33 -8.30 -4.82 11.53
C GLU A 33 -8.68 -6.26 11.18
N ARG A 34 -8.46 -6.67 9.93
CA ARG A 34 -8.78 -8.03 9.46
C ARG A 34 -7.90 -9.09 10.11
N TYR A 35 -6.61 -8.79 10.27
CA TYR A 35 -5.62 -9.76 10.75
C TYR A 35 -5.21 -9.52 12.20
N GLY A 36 -5.60 -8.39 12.80
CA GLY A 36 -5.18 -8.01 14.14
C GLY A 36 -3.67 -7.75 14.23
N LYS A 37 -3.05 -7.28 13.14
CA LYS A 37 -1.60 -7.14 13.00
C LYS A 37 -1.20 -5.77 12.49
N THR A 38 0.02 -5.36 12.82
CA THR A 38 0.61 -4.09 12.42
C THR A 38 1.69 -4.32 11.36
N LYS A 39 1.76 -3.39 10.41
CA LYS A 39 2.84 -3.27 9.44
C LYS A 39 3.39 -1.85 9.52
N THR A 40 4.65 -1.74 9.88
CA THR A 40 5.36 -0.46 9.95
C THR A 40 6.19 -0.26 8.69
N VAL A 41 6.05 0.90 8.06
CA VAL A 41 6.89 1.36 6.95
C VAL A 41 7.82 2.43 7.50
N PRO A 42 9.14 2.20 7.48
CA PRO A 42 10.09 3.10 8.13
C PRO A 42 10.17 4.44 7.41
N LYS A 43 10.49 5.49 8.18
CA LYS A 43 10.91 6.78 7.61
C LYS A 43 12.09 6.56 6.65
N GLY A 44 12.08 7.26 5.53
CA GLY A 44 13.07 7.14 4.48
C GLY A 44 12.81 5.99 3.50
N TYR A 45 11.71 5.24 3.66
CA TYR A 45 11.34 4.21 2.70
C TYR A 45 11.12 4.80 1.30
N VAL A 46 11.67 4.15 0.27
CA VAL A 46 11.54 4.55 -1.12
C VAL A 46 10.44 3.73 -1.78
N SER A 47 9.46 4.40 -2.37
CA SER A 47 8.40 3.81 -3.19
C SER A 47 8.54 4.34 -4.61
N ASP A 48 8.42 3.45 -5.60
CA ASP A 48 8.28 3.79 -7.02
C ASP A 48 6.83 4.14 -7.39
N GLY A 49 5.95 4.20 -6.39
CA GLY A 49 4.53 4.49 -6.54
C GLY A 49 3.77 3.36 -7.24
N ALA A 50 2.68 3.71 -7.90
CA ALA A 50 1.88 2.73 -8.63
C ALA A 50 2.44 2.51 -10.03
N SER A 51 3.16 1.39 -10.27
CA SER A 51 3.62 1.07 -11.62
C SER A 51 2.45 1.03 -12.61
N GLY A 52 2.48 1.90 -13.63
CA GLY A 52 1.46 1.98 -14.68
C GLY A 52 0.14 2.66 -14.26
N ALA A 53 0.09 3.33 -13.12
CA ALA A 53 -1.05 4.17 -12.74
C ALA A 53 -0.60 5.47 -12.08
N THR A 54 -1.36 6.55 -12.30
CA THR A 54 -1.12 7.80 -11.57
C THR A 54 -1.19 7.54 -10.07
N ASP A 55 -0.09 7.80 -9.38
CA ASP A 55 -0.07 7.75 -7.93
C ASP A 55 -1.15 8.68 -7.37
N ILE A 56 -1.85 8.20 -6.35
CA ILE A 56 -2.95 8.94 -5.76
C ILE A 56 -2.35 9.64 -4.56
N ASN A 57 -2.06 10.93 -4.72
CA ASN A 57 -1.46 11.78 -3.70
C ASN A 57 -2.03 11.51 -2.30
N GLY A 58 -1.12 11.19 -1.37
CA GLY A 58 -1.45 10.93 0.03
C GLY A 58 -2.05 9.55 0.31
N SER A 59 -1.90 8.58 -0.59
CA SER A 59 -2.43 7.24 -0.38
C SER A 59 -1.48 6.35 0.39
N TRP A 60 -1.95 5.78 1.50
CA TRP A 60 -1.24 4.81 2.33
C TRP A 60 -1.07 3.47 1.62
N SER A 61 -1.93 3.19 0.62
CA SER A 61 -2.04 1.88 0.01
C SER A 61 -0.75 1.46 -0.70
N TRP A 62 -0.04 2.40 -1.32
CA TRP A 62 1.18 2.12 -2.06
C TRP A 62 2.37 1.89 -1.13
N TRP A 63 2.62 2.78 -0.19
CA TRP A 63 3.66 2.62 0.83
C TRP A 63 3.58 1.28 1.55
N VAL A 64 2.39 0.90 2.01
CA VAL A 64 2.21 -0.39 2.70
C VAL A 64 2.36 -1.56 1.73
N HIS A 65 1.82 -1.45 0.52
CA HIS A 65 1.94 -2.49 -0.49
C HIS A 65 3.38 -2.77 -0.90
N ASP A 66 4.14 -1.73 -1.21
CA ASP A 66 5.52 -1.86 -1.69
C ASP A 66 6.40 -2.43 -0.59
N HIS A 67 6.21 -1.93 0.64
CA HIS A 67 6.92 -2.46 1.80
C HIS A 67 6.54 -3.92 2.11
N ILE A 68 5.30 -4.35 1.89
CA ILE A 68 4.89 -5.77 1.97
C ILE A 68 5.52 -6.59 0.84
N CYS A 69 5.58 -6.06 -0.38
CA CYS A 69 6.21 -6.71 -1.52
C CYS A 69 7.71 -6.91 -1.30
N GLU A 70 8.36 -6.01 -0.57
CA GLU A 70 9.79 -6.08 -0.26
C GLU A 70 10.10 -6.89 1.00
N VAL A 71 9.33 -6.67 2.07
CA VAL A 71 9.46 -7.29 3.39
C VAL A 71 8.12 -7.97 3.73
N PRO A 72 7.94 -9.24 3.32
CA PRO A 72 6.64 -9.92 3.39
C PRO A 72 6.35 -10.49 4.77
N TYR A 73 6.50 -9.67 5.81
CA TYR A 73 6.28 -10.03 7.21
C TYR A 73 5.53 -8.90 7.92
N TRP A 74 4.66 -9.29 8.84
CA TRP A 74 4.10 -8.40 9.85
C TRP A 74 5.17 -8.00 10.87
N ASP A 75 4.91 -6.99 11.68
CA ASP A 75 5.87 -6.51 12.69
C ASP A 75 6.18 -7.58 13.75
N ASP A 76 5.23 -8.49 13.99
CA ASP A 76 5.40 -9.68 14.85
C ASP A 76 6.20 -10.83 14.19
N LYS A 77 6.79 -10.58 13.01
CA LYS A 77 7.53 -11.53 12.17
C LYS A 77 6.68 -12.66 11.58
N THR A 78 5.36 -12.61 11.69
CA THR A 78 4.49 -13.56 10.99
C THR A 78 4.59 -13.32 9.48
N PRO A 79 4.78 -14.37 8.65
CA PRO A 79 4.82 -14.21 7.20
C PRO A 79 3.49 -13.70 6.65
N ILE A 80 3.57 -12.79 5.67
CA ILE A 80 2.45 -12.30 4.88
C ILE A 80 2.36 -13.13 3.59
N LYS A 81 1.20 -13.73 3.34
CA LYS A 81 0.91 -14.47 2.11
C LYS A 81 0.41 -13.56 1.00
N SER A 82 0.44 -14.04 -0.25
CA SER A 82 0.01 -13.21 -1.39
C SER A 82 -1.46 -12.78 -1.31
N TRP A 83 -2.35 -13.65 -0.83
CA TRP A 83 -3.75 -13.29 -0.60
C TRP A 83 -3.92 -12.22 0.49
N GLU A 84 -3.12 -12.27 1.55
CA GLU A 84 -3.16 -11.28 2.63
C GLU A 84 -2.67 -9.91 2.15
N ALA A 85 -1.57 -9.88 1.41
CA ALA A 85 -1.07 -8.65 0.79
C ALA A 85 -2.13 -7.97 -0.10
N ALA A 86 -2.82 -8.76 -0.93
CA ALA A 86 -3.91 -8.27 -1.77
C ALA A 86 -5.11 -7.75 -0.95
N GLN A 87 -5.46 -8.41 0.17
CA GLN A 87 -6.53 -7.97 1.06
C GLN A 87 -6.17 -6.68 1.80
N VAL A 88 -4.93 -6.56 2.30
CA VAL A 88 -4.42 -5.34 2.95
C VAL A 88 -4.55 -4.15 2.02
N LEU A 89 -4.09 -4.27 0.77
CA LEU A 89 -4.20 -3.20 -0.22
C LEU A 89 -5.66 -2.79 -0.41
N LYS A 90 -6.56 -3.76 -0.64
CA LYS A 90 -8.00 -3.50 -0.80
C LYS A 90 -8.59 -2.78 0.40
N ASP A 91 -8.26 -3.22 1.60
CA ASP A 91 -8.83 -2.68 2.84
C ASP A 91 -8.38 -1.23 3.07
N ILE A 92 -7.11 -0.91 2.84
CA ILE A 92 -6.58 0.46 2.88
C ILE A 92 -7.31 1.33 1.85
N MET A 93 -7.33 0.92 0.59
CA MET A 93 -7.97 1.67 -0.49
C MET A 93 -9.47 1.89 -0.23
N LYS A 94 -10.16 0.88 0.31
CA LYS A 94 -11.57 0.99 0.69
C LYS A 94 -11.76 1.97 1.85
N GLY A 95 -10.88 1.99 2.83
CA GLY A 95 -10.94 2.94 3.93
C GLY A 95 -10.67 4.37 3.48
N GLU A 96 -9.69 4.60 2.61
CA GLU A 96 -9.44 5.92 2.00
C GLU A 96 -10.65 6.39 1.18
N SER A 97 -11.32 5.48 0.45
CA SER A 97 -12.53 5.83 -0.31
C SER A 97 -13.65 6.40 0.58
N LYS A 98 -13.69 6.05 1.89
CA LYS A 98 -14.71 6.58 2.80
C LYS A 98 -14.54 8.09 3.05
N LYS A 99 -13.31 8.61 2.94
CA LYS A 99 -12.98 10.03 3.07
C LYS A 99 -13.25 10.85 1.79
N MET A 100 -13.56 10.18 0.68
CA MET A 100 -13.81 10.80 -0.61
C MET A 100 -15.32 10.95 -0.85
N THR A 101 -15.68 11.88 -1.75
CA THR A 101 -17.07 12.12 -2.18
C THR A 101 -17.22 11.99 -3.70
N GLY A 102 -18.45 11.81 -4.18
CA GLY A 102 -18.79 11.78 -5.60
C GLY A 102 -18.06 10.72 -6.44
N HIS A 103 -17.69 11.09 -7.66
CA HIS A 103 -17.06 10.20 -8.64
C HIS A 103 -15.72 9.60 -8.13
N ARG A 104 -14.92 10.36 -7.38
CA ARG A 104 -13.64 9.89 -6.82
C ARG A 104 -13.83 8.70 -5.88
N LYS A 105 -14.88 8.72 -5.05
CA LYS A 105 -15.24 7.60 -4.16
C LYS A 105 -15.60 6.34 -4.94
N ALA A 106 -16.42 6.48 -5.97
CA ALA A 106 -16.82 5.35 -6.83
C ALA A 106 -15.60 4.74 -7.52
N LEU A 107 -14.77 5.58 -8.16
CA LEU A 107 -13.54 5.15 -8.82
C LEU A 107 -12.59 4.43 -7.85
N ARG A 108 -12.39 4.96 -6.64
CA ARG A 108 -11.52 4.36 -5.62
C ARG A 108 -12.03 2.98 -5.17
N ARG A 109 -13.35 2.80 -5.03
CA ARG A 109 -13.96 1.51 -4.69
C ARG A 109 -13.81 0.47 -5.80
N THR A 110 -13.95 0.89 -7.05
CA THR A 110 -13.73 -0.01 -8.20
C THR A 110 -12.26 -0.40 -8.29
N ARG A 111 -11.37 0.59 -8.17
CA ARG A 111 -9.91 0.39 -8.17
C ARG A 111 -9.45 -0.52 -7.02
N SER A 112 -10.01 -0.41 -5.82
CA SER A 112 -9.61 -1.31 -4.71
C SER A 112 -9.89 -2.78 -5.00
N THR A 113 -10.90 -3.07 -5.83
CA THR A 113 -11.22 -4.44 -6.24
C THR A 113 -10.34 -4.90 -7.39
N SER A 114 -10.10 -4.06 -8.40
CA SER A 114 -9.21 -4.41 -9.52
C SER A 114 -7.77 -4.59 -9.04
N TRP A 115 -7.27 -3.69 -8.18
CA TRP A 115 -5.92 -3.75 -7.63
C TRP A 115 -5.71 -4.92 -6.69
N ARG A 116 -6.73 -5.34 -5.92
CA ARG A 116 -6.64 -6.61 -5.18
C ARG A 116 -6.24 -7.76 -6.09
N TRP A 117 -6.93 -7.90 -7.21
CA TRP A 117 -6.67 -9.00 -8.14
C TRP A 117 -5.34 -8.82 -8.87
N ALA A 118 -4.99 -7.60 -9.27
CA ALA A 118 -3.70 -7.31 -9.87
C ALA A 118 -2.54 -7.66 -8.92
N THR A 119 -2.61 -7.26 -7.66
CA THR A 119 -1.61 -7.59 -6.64
C THR A 119 -1.55 -9.09 -6.37
N PHE A 120 -2.70 -9.77 -6.27
CA PHE A 120 -2.72 -11.21 -6.04
C PHE A 120 -2.11 -12.00 -7.20
N LEU A 121 -2.43 -11.64 -8.45
CA LEU A 121 -2.02 -12.38 -9.65
C LEU A 121 -0.64 -11.99 -10.15
N PHE A 122 -0.25 -10.71 -10.03
CA PHE A 122 0.97 -10.16 -10.64
C PHE A 122 1.90 -9.46 -9.64
N GLY A 123 1.37 -8.94 -8.54
CA GLY A 123 2.14 -8.24 -7.51
C GLY A 123 2.88 -9.15 -6.51
N CYS A 124 3.70 -8.50 -5.67
CA CYS A 124 4.41 -9.04 -4.51
C CYS A 124 4.99 -10.46 -4.70
N LYS A 125 5.96 -10.62 -5.61
CA LYS A 125 6.61 -11.93 -5.85
C LYS A 125 7.23 -12.56 -4.60
N LYS A 126 7.71 -11.75 -3.64
CA LYS A 126 8.28 -12.27 -2.39
C LYS A 126 7.23 -12.89 -1.45
N THR A 127 6.00 -12.34 -1.38
CA THR A 127 4.93 -12.92 -0.54
C THR A 127 4.51 -14.30 -1.02
N ARG A 128 4.67 -14.62 -2.31
CA ARG A 128 4.37 -15.95 -2.87
C ARG A 128 5.26 -17.04 -2.29
N LYS A 129 6.47 -16.69 -1.87
CA LYS A 129 7.38 -17.63 -1.20
C LYS A 129 6.84 -18.07 0.17
N ASN A 130 5.97 -17.26 0.77
CA ASN A 130 5.29 -17.57 2.03
C ASN A 130 3.96 -18.33 1.82
N GLY A 131 3.56 -18.56 0.57
CA GLY A 131 2.31 -19.22 0.20
C GLY A 131 1.31 -18.28 -0.49
N TRP A 132 0.36 -18.90 -1.16
CA TRP A 132 -0.68 -18.19 -1.92
C TRP A 132 -1.85 -17.75 -1.04
N ILE A 133 -2.30 -18.59 -0.11
CA ILE A 133 -3.50 -18.43 0.72
C ILE A 133 -3.20 -18.90 2.15
#